data_AF-A0A3S1C568-F1
#
_entry.id   AF-A0A3S1C568-F1
#
_cell.length_a   1.000
_cell.length_b   1.000
_cell.length_c   1.000
_cell.angle_alpha   90.00
_cell.angle_beta   90.00
_cell.angle_gamma   90.00
#
_symmetry.space_group_name_H-M   'P 1'
#
loop_
_entity.id
_entity.type
_entity.pdbx_description
1 polymer ?
#
loop_
_entity_poly.entity_id
_entity_poly.type
_entity_poly.pdbx_seq_one_letter_code
_entity_poly.pdbx_strand_id
1 'polypeptide(L)'
;MLKTFNAILKNNSIQWVDETPEIELDSSIKVHITLLEETGTAKTKSNGQKMAEALRKISKKNIFAEIDPQKWQQEIRQDRSLPNRD
;
A
#
# COMPACT_ATOMS: atom_id res chain seq x y z
N MET A 1 -7.09 26.53 12.89
CA MET A 1 -7.01 25.29 12.07
C MET A 1 -5.70 25.32 11.30
N LEU A 2 -4.98 24.20 11.20
CA LEU A 2 -3.76 24.11 10.40
C LEU A 2 -4.14 23.79 8.95
N LYS A 3 -3.62 24.55 7.98
CA LYS A 3 -3.73 24.24 6.56
C LYS A 3 -2.39 23.72 6.06
N THR A 4 -2.41 22.62 5.30
CA THR A 4 -1.22 22.01 4.72
C THR A 4 -1.20 22.32 3.23
N PHE A 5 -0.08 22.82 2.73
CA PHE A 5 0.12 23.15 1.33
C PHE A 5 1.30 22.34 0.77
N ASN A 6 1.17 21.86 -0.45
CA ASN A 6 2.24 21.17 -1.14
C ASN A 6 3.20 22.18 -1.77
N ALA A 7 4.48 22.01 -1.49
CA ALA A 7 5.51 22.88 -2.01
C ALA A 7 6.84 22.15 -2.20
N ILE A 8 7.67 22.71 -3.06
CA ILE A 8 9.05 22.28 -3.31
C ILE A 8 9.98 23.30 -2.66
N LEU A 9 10.88 22.84 -1.79
CA LEU A 9 11.94 23.67 -1.23
C LEU A 9 13.14 23.68 -2.18
N LYS A 10 13.42 24.80 -2.84
CA LYS A 10 14.55 24.98 -3.76
C LYS A 10 15.35 26.22 -3.39
N ASN A 11 16.67 26.08 -3.18
CA ASN A 11 17.56 27.19 -2.80
C ASN A 11 17.04 27.98 -1.59
N ASN A 12 16.55 27.28 -0.56
CA ASN A 12 15.95 27.89 0.64
C ASN A 12 14.70 28.75 0.36
N SER A 13 14.08 28.59 -0.81
CA SER A 13 12.82 29.24 -1.19
C SER A 13 11.74 28.20 -1.42
N ILE A 14 10.54 28.46 -0.91
CA ILE A 14 9.38 27.58 -1.05
C ILE A 14 8.69 27.90 -2.38
N GLN A 15 8.53 26.91 -3.24
CA GLN A 15 7.78 27.00 -4.49
C GLN A 15 6.48 26.19 -4.34
N TRP A 16 5.34 26.87 -4.33
CA TRP A 16 4.03 26.21 -4.22
C TRP A 16 3.74 25.41 -5.49
N VAL A 17 3.25 24.18 -5.34
CA VAL A 17 2.92 23.30 -6.47
C VAL A 17 1.46 23.47 -6.88
N ASP A 18 0.58 23.58 -5.89
CA ASP A 18 -0.86 23.68 -6.09
C ASP A 18 -1.32 25.12 -5.77
N GLU A 19 -2.10 25.26 -4.71
CA GLU A 19 -2.63 26.53 -4.24
C GLU A 19 -1.56 27.32 -3.49
N THR A 20 -1.40 28.60 -3.87
CA THR A 20 -0.57 29.53 -3.11
C THR A 20 -1.39 30.05 -1.94
N PRO A 21 -0.91 29.94 -0.69
CA PRO A 21 -1.58 30.55 0.44
C PRO A 21 -1.64 32.06 0.27
N GLU A 22 -2.81 32.65 0.51
CA GLU A 22 -2.98 34.09 0.62
C GLU A 22 -2.25 34.57 1.88
N ILE A 23 -1.02 35.04 1.69
CA ILE A 23 -0.15 35.56 2.74
C ILE A 23 0.03 37.05 2.48
N GLU A 24 -0.29 37.88 3.47
CA GLU A 24 0.08 39.29 3.45
C GLU A 24 1.62 39.40 3.55
N LEU A 25 2.27 39.84 2.47
CA LEU A 25 3.74 39.86 2.33
C LEU A 25 4.45 40.67 3.41
N ASP A 26 3.76 41.62 4.06
CA ASP A 26 4.32 42.48 5.10
C ASP A 26 4.35 41.81 6.49
N SER A 27 3.83 40.59 6.62
CA SER A 27 3.78 39.86 7.89
C SER A 27 4.68 38.61 7.87
N SER A 28 5.52 38.46 8.89
CA SER A 28 6.27 37.22 9.11
C SER A 28 5.33 36.15 9.67
N ILE A 29 5.13 35.05 8.92
CA ILE A 29 4.30 33.93 9.35
C ILE A 29 5.15 32.77 9.86
N LYS A 30 4.82 32.23 11.03
CA LYS A 30 5.43 31.01 11.56
C LYS A 30 4.86 29.78 10.84
N VAL A 31 5.73 29.00 10.21
CA VAL A 31 5.35 27.77 9.48
C VAL A 31 6.02 26.53 10.09
N HIS A 32 5.36 25.37 9.93
CA HIS A 32 5.97 24.07 10.19
C HIS A 32 6.28 23.42 8.84
N ILE A 33 7.55 23.07 8.62
CA ILE A 33 7.99 22.40 7.40
C ILE A 33 8.24 20.94 7.74
N THR A 34 7.49 20.05 7.10
CA THR A 34 7.74 18.61 7.13
C THR A 34 8.43 18.23 5.84
N LEU A 35 9.70 17.80 5.93
CA LEU A 35 10.42 17.29 4.79
C LEU A 35 9.88 15.91 4.45
N LEU A 36 9.35 15.75 3.24
CA LEU A 36 9.05 14.45 2.69
C LEU A 36 10.38 13.81 2.31
N GLU A 37 10.93 12.98 3.19
CA GLU A 37 11.96 12.04 2.78
C GLU A 37 11.35 11.15 1.71
N GLU A 38 11.80 11.29 0.46
CA GLU A 38 11.72 10.17 -0.47
C GLU A 38 12.45 9.04 0.23
N THR A 39 11.70 8.16 0.87
CA THR A 39 12.17 6.85 1.29
C THR A 39 12.42 6.08 0.00
N GLY A 40 13.42 6.52 -0.76
CA GLY A 40 13.74 6.10 -2.10
C GLY A 40 13.92 4.61 -2.04
N THR A 41 12.86 3.89 -2.38
CA THR A 41 12.73 2.43 -2.26
C THR A 41 13.69 1.88 -1.23
N ALA A 42 13.58 2.31 0.04
CA ALA A 42 14.25 1.56 1.07
C ALA A 42 13.66 0.16 0.88
N LYS A 43 14.45 -0.75 0.34
CA LYS A 43 14.15 -2.18 0.26
C LYS A 43 13.99 -2.59 1.72
N THR A 44 12.85 -2.26 2.31
CA THR A 44 12.19 -3.07 3.31
C THR A 44 12.31 -4.44 2.68
N LYS A 45 13.21 -5.26 3.23
CA LYS A 45 13.46 -6.61 2.74
C LYS A 45 12.09 -7.25 2.70
N SER A 46 11.47 -7.22 1.53
CA SER A 46 10.03 -7.37 1.42
C SER A 46 9.80 -8.80 1.84
N ASN A 47 9.12 -9.01 2.95
CA ASN A 47 8.71 -10.34 3.36
C ASN A 47 7.97 -11.04 2.20
N GLY A 48 7.38 -10.27 1.28
CA GLY A 48 6.81 -10.74 0.03
C GLY A 48 7.80 -11.43 -0.91
N GLN A 49 9.06 -11.01 -1.01
CA GLN A 49 10.06 -11.71 -1.84
C GLN A 49 10.38 -13.10 -1.26
N LYS A 50 10.64 -13.18 0.05
CA LYS A 50 10.87 -14.47 0.74
C LYS A 50 9.64 -15.37 0.67
N MET A 51 8.45 -14.80 0.83
CA MET A 51 7.18 -15.52 0.71
C MET A 51 6.98 -16.04 -0.71
N ALA A 52 7.22 -15.22 -1.74
CA ALA A 52 7.12 -15.63 -3.12
C ALA A 52 8.10 -16.76 -3.48
N GLU A 53 9.33 -16.71 -2.96
CA GLU A 53 10.29 -17.80 -3.11
C GLU A 53 9.85 -19.09 -2.42
N ALA A 54 9.29 -19.00 -1.21
CA ALA A 54 8.76 -20.15 -0.50
C ALA A 54 7.59 -20.79 -1.27
N LEU A 55 6.63 -19.98 -1.72
CA LEU A 55 5.51 -20.43 -2.54
C LEU A 55 5.98 -21.07 -3.86
N ARG A 56 7.00 -20.49 -4.50
CA ARG A 56 7.59 -21.05 -5.72
C ARG A 56 8.23 -22.42 -5.46
N LYS A 57 8.97 -22.60 -4.35
CA LYS A 57 9.55 -23.89 -3.97
C LYS A 57 8.46 -24.94 -3.70
N ILE A 58 7.36 -24.54 -3.06
CA ILE A 58 6.21 -25.42 -2.77
C ILE A 58 5.51 -25.85 -4.06
N SER A 59 5.26 -24.92 -4.99
CA SER A 59 4.58 -25.22 -6.27
C SER A 59 5.29 -26.28 -7.12
N LYS A 60 6.62 -26.32 -7.08
CA LYS A 60 7.43 -27.29 -7.84
C LYS A 60 7.34 -28.72 -7.32
N LYS A 61 6.87 -28.93 -6.09
CA LYS A 61 6.84 -30.24 -5.46
C LYS A 61 5.57 -31.05 -5.77
N ASN A 62 4.66 -30.50 -6.60
CA ASN A 62 3.39 -31.13 -6.98
C ASN A 62 2.65 -31.79 -5.79
N ILE A 63 2.65 -31.12 -4.63
CA ILE A 63 2.26 -31.71 -3.33
C ILE A 63 0.79 -32.14 -3.33
N PHE A 64 -0.02 -31.54 -4.20
CA PHE A 64 -1.44 -31.80 -4.31
C PHE A 64 -1.80 -32.70 -5.50
N ALA A 65 -0.82 -33.41 -6.08
CA ALA A 65 -1.05 -34.31 -7.21
C ALA A 65 -2.10 -35.39 -6.92
N GLU A 66 -2.18 -35.83 -5.66
CA GLU A 66 -3.09 -36.88 -5.20
C GLU A 66 -4.44 -36.33 -4.71
N ILE A 67 -4.60 -35.01 -4.67
CA ILE A 67 -5.86 -34.37 -4.28
C ILE A 67 -6.73 -34.22 -5.52
N ASP A 68 -7.93 -34.80 -5.48
CA ASP A 68 -9.02 -34.45 -6.39
C ASP A 68 -9.58 -33.08 -5.97
N PRO A 69 -9.36 -32.01 -6.75
CA PRO A 69 -9.76 -30.67 -6.35
C PRO A 69 -11.28 -30.53 -6.19
N GLN A 70 -12.06 -31.30 -6.95
CA GLN A 70 -13.52 -31.23 -6.91
C GLN A 70 -14.06 -31.89 -5.64
N LYS A 71 -13.56 -33.09 -5.29
CA LYS A 71 -13.95 -33.77 -4.03
C LYS A 71 -13.53 -32.95 -2.81
N TRP A 72 -12.30 -32.46 -2.79
CA TRP A 72 -11.81 -31.62 -1.69
C TRP A 72 -12.65 -30.34 -1.52
N GLN A 73 -13.05 -29.70 -2.63
CA GLN A 73 -13.95 -28.55 -2.58
C GLN A 73 -15.34 -28.91 -2.05
N GLN A 74 -15.89 -30.07 -2.39
CA GLN A 74 -17.17 -30.55 -1.89
C GLN A 74 -17.11 -30.90 -0.38
N GLU A 75 -15.99 -31.42 0.10
CA GLU A 75 -15.78 -31.70 1.53
C GLU A 75 -15.62 -30.42 2.36
N ILE A 76 -14.89 -29.41 1.85
CA ILE A 76 -14.64 -28.16 2.58
C ILE A 76 -15.79 -27.17 2.45
N ARG A 77 -16.46 -27.12 1.30
CA ARG A 77 -17.71 -26.38 1.19
C ARG A 77 -18.77 -27.21 1.89
N GLN A 78 -19.03 -26.90 3.14
CA GLN A 78 -20.36 -27.17 3.66
C GLN A 78 -21.33 -26.47 2.71
N ASP A 79 -22.13 -27.24 1.99
CA ASP A 79 -23.15 -26.73 1.09
C ASP A 79 -23.94 -25.68 1.85
N ARG A 80 -23.70 -24.41 1.52
CA ARG A 80 -24.57 -23.35 2.00
C ARG A 80 -25.92 -23.64 1.38
N SER A 81 -26.94 -23.81 2.22
CA SER A 81 -28.32 -23.89 1.76
C SER A 81 -28.54 -22.77 0.75
N LEU A 82 -28.93 -23.13 -0.46
CA LEU A 82 -29.28 -22.16 -1.47
C LEU A 82 -30.48 -21.37 -0.92
N PRO A 83 -30.44 -20.03 -0.88
CA PRO A 83 -31.63 -19.27 -0.54
C PRO A 83 -32.71 -19.59 -1.59
N ASN A 84 -33.89 -20.02 -1.12
CA ASN A 84 -35.09 -20.34 -1.91
C ASN A 84 -35.04 -21.60 -2.79
N ARG A 85 -34.56 -22.72 -2.25
CA ARG A 85 -34.93 -24.06 -2.75
C ARG A 85 -35.35 -24.93 -1.57
N ASP A 86 -36.67 -25.09 -1.42
CA ASP A 86 -37.28 -26.15 -0.60
C ASP A 86 -36.94 -27.53 -1.18
#